data_AF-A0A536GMB5-F1
#
_entry.id   AF-A0A536GMB5-F1
#
_cell.length_a   1.000
_cell.length_b   1.000
_cell.length_c   1.000
_cell.angle_alpha   90.00
_cell.angle_beta   90.00
_cell.angle_gamma   90.00
#
_symmetry.space_group_name_H-M   'P 1'
#
loop_
_entity.id
_entity.type
_entity.pdbx_description
1 polymer ?
#
loop_
_entity_poly.entity_id
_entity_poly.type
_entity_poly.pdbx_seq_one_letter_code
_entity_poly.pdbx_strand_id
1 'polypeptide(L)'
;MRQQASFYEPRPIFTTPISSLISLERGSGLPLYRQICQSLREAILSGELAEGVRLPTERALANELGVNRTTVMNAYNELASEGLIEGHVER
;
A
#
# COMPACT_ATOMS: atom_id res chain seq x y z
N MET A 1 43.96 6.91 -15.59
CA MET A 1 42.82 6.84 -16.54
C MET A 1 41.65 6.15 -15.84
N ARG A 2 40.64 6.89 -15.40
CA ARG A 2 39.39 6.37 -14.82
C ARG A 2 38.25 6.75 -15.78
N GLN A 3 37.80 5.80 -16.61
CA GLN A 3 36.52 5.90 -17.35
C GLN A 3 35.41 5.83 -16.29
N GLN A 4 34.61 6.86 -16.05
CA GLN A 4 33.51 7.36 -16.87
C GLN A 4 32.55 6.25 -17.33
N ALA A 5 31.72 5.82 -16.38
CA ALA A 5 30.33 5.41 -16.63
C ALA A 5 29.57 5.90 -15.38
N SER A 6 29.29 7.20 -15.27
CA SER A 6 27.96 7.75 -15.55
C SER A 6 26.87 6.68 -15.59
N PHE A 7 26.64 6.07 -14.43
CA PHE A 7 25.46 5.27 -14.12
C PHE A 7 24.28 6.23 -14.00
N TYR A 8 23.85 6.77 -15.14
CA TYR A 8 22.50 7.31 -15.28
C TYR A 8 21.62 6.12 -15.66
N GLU A 9 21.41 5.20 -14.71
CA GLU A 9 20.18 4.42 -14.77
C GLU A 9 19.05 5.45 -14.66
N PRO A 10 18.14 5.53 -15.65
CA PRO A 10 16.98 6.38 -15.48
C PRO A 10 16.32 5.88 -14.20
N ARG A 11 16.25 6.69 -13.14
CA ARG A 11 15.35 6.37 -12.02
C ARG A 11 13.97 6.31 -12.66
N PRO A 12 13.38 5.11 -12.83
CA PRO A 12 12.02 5.06 -13.31
C PRO A 12 11.21 5.90 -12.32
N ILE A 13 10.37 6.78 -12.86
CA ILE A 13 9.26 7.41 -12.14
C ILE A 13 8.29 6.29 -11.74
N PHE A 14 8.74 5.39 -10.88
CA PHE A 14 7.88 4.49 -10.15
C PHE A 14 7.39 5.32 -8.98
N THR A 15 6.17 5.82 -9.10
CA THR A 15 5.31 5.98 -7.93
C THR A 15 5.37 4.63 -7.23
N THR A 16 6.11 4.52 -6.13
CA THR A 16 6.21 3.26 -5.38
C THR A 16 4.79 2.81 -5.06
N PRO A 17 4.33 1.67 -5.59
CA PRO A 17 2.95 1.29 -5.43
C PRO A 17 2.74 0.92 -3.96
N ILE A 18 1.62 1.36 -3.40
CA ILE A 18 1.27 1.09 -2.00
C ILE A 18 1.18 -0.43 -1.74
N SER A 19 0.90 -1.22 -2.77
CA SER A 19 0.98 -2.68 -2.71
C SER A 19 2.36 -3.22 -2.32
N SER A 20 3.45 -2.51 -2.60
CA SER A 20 4.80 -2.92 -2.20
C SER A 20 5.07 -2.75 -0.69
N LEU A 21 4.26 -1.93 0.00
CA LEU A 21 4.35 -1.75 1.45
C LEU A 21 3.56 -2.84 2.21
N ILE A 22 2.82 -3.69 1.50
CA ILE A 22 1.90 -4.66 2.10
C ILE A 22 2.47 -6.07 1.91
N SER A 23 2.76 -6.74 3.02
CA SER A 23 3.20 -8.14 3.02
C SER A 23 2.03 -9.07 3.38
N LEU A 24 1.73 -10.03 2.50
CA LEU A 24 0.63 -10.98 2.68
C LEU A 24 1.14 -12.41 2.84
N GLU A 25 0.91 -12.97 4.03
CA GLU A 25 1.16 -14.37 4.36
C GLU A 25 -0.13 -15.19 4.30
N ARG A 26 -0.35 -15.83 3.15
CA ARG A 26 -1.46 -16.76 2.92
C ARG A 26 -1.19 -18.10 3.63
N GLY A 27 -1.47 -18.15 4.93
CA GLY A 27 -1.28 -19.36 5.75
C GLY A 27 -0.96 -19.10 7.22
N SER A 28 -0.75 -17.86 7.63
CA SER A 28 -0.38 -17.48 9.00
C SER A 28 -1.53 -17.61 10.03
N GLY A 29 -2.73 -18.01 9.61
CA GLY A 29 -3.93 -18.02 10.45
C GLY A 29 -4.56 -16.64 10.67
N LEU A 30 -3.85 -15.56 10.30
CA LEU A 30 -4.37 -14.19 10.38
C LEU A 30 -5.17 -13.86 9.11
N PRO A 31 -6.39 -13.31 9.21
CA PRO A 31 -7.17 -12.90 8.04
C PRO A 31 -6.42 -11.88 7.17
N LEU A 32 -6.49 -12.04 5.84
CA LEU A 32 -5.77 -11.15 4.91
C LEU A 32 -6.10 -9.67 5.10
N TYR A 33 -7.36 -9.32 5.42
CA TYR A 33 -7.73 -7.92 5.64
C TYR A 33 -7.00 -7.31 6.84
N ARG A 34 -6.74 -8.11 7.90
CA ARG A 34 -5.98 -7.67 9.06
C ARG A 34 -4.51 -7.45 8.72
N GLN A 35 -3.93 -8.32 7.88
CA GLN A 35 -2.55 -8.17 7.41
C GLN A 35 -2.38 -6.89 6.57
N ILE A 36 -3.35 -6.61 5.68
CA ILE A 36 -3.39 -5.37 4.89
C ILE A 36 -3.51 -4.15 5.81
N CYS A 37 -4.48 -4.19 6.74
CA CYS A 37 -4.70 -3.11 7.70
C CYS A 37 -3.44 -2.84 8.53
N GLN A 38 -2.80 -3.88 9.05
CA GLN A 38 -1.59 -3.75 9.84
C GLN A 38 -0.44 -3.15 9.03
N SER A 39 -0.19 -3.65 7.81
CA SER A 39 0.89 -3.14 6.96
C SER A 39 0.69 -1.65 6.62
N LEU A 40 -0.54 -1.27 6.28
CA LEU A 40 -0.88 0.13 5.99
C LEU A 40 -0.78 1.01 7.23
N ARG A 41 -1.27 0.53 8.38
CA ARG A 41 -1.12 1.23 9.67
C ARG A 41 0.35 1.48 9.96
N GLU A 42 1.18 0.45 9.85
CA GLU A 42 2.62 0.56 10.09
C GLU A 42 3.27 1.55 9.12
N ALA A 43 2.92 1.52 7.83
CA ALA A 43 3.43 2.48 6.84
C ALA A 43 3.00 3.93 7.13
N ILE A 44 1.78 4.15 7.61
CA ILE A 44 1.29 5.48 8.02
C ILE A 44 2.05 5.96 9.26
N LEU A 45 2.16 5.10 10.28
CA LEU A 45 2.82 5.42 11.54
C LEU A 45 4.34 5.57 11.41
N SER A 46 4.96 4.84 10.48
CA SER A 46 6.39 4.95 10.16
C SER A 46 6.72 6.20 9.34
N GLY A 47 5.71 6.83 8.73
CA GLY A 47 5.87 7.95 7.82
C GLY A 47 6.28 7.56 6.40
N GLU A 48 6.28 6.27 6.06
CA GLU A 48 6.42 5.80 4.67
C GLU A 48 5.23 6.25 3.81
N LEU A 49 4.04 6.26 4.40
CA LEU A 49 2.84 6.83 3.79
C LEU A 49 2.61 8.23 4.37
N ALA A 50 2.96 9.26 3.61
CA ALA A 50 2.76 10.63 4.03
C ALA A 50 1.26 10.98 4.12
N GLU A 51 0.92 11.87 5.05
CA GLU A 51 -0.42 12.44 5.14
C GLU A 51 -0.82 13.12 3.82
N GLY A 52 -2.08 12.92 3.41
CA GLY A 52 -2.60 13.45 2.14
C GLY A 52 -2.23 12.63 0.89
N VAL A 53 -1.48 11.53 1.03
CA VAL A 53 -1.30 10.56 -0.07
C VAL A 53 -2.64 9.92 -0.40
N ARG A 54 -2.99 9.94 -1.68
CA ARG A 54 -4.19 9.25 -2.17
C ARG A 54 -3.96 7.75 -2.15
N LEU A 55 -4.75 7.05 -1.36
CA LEU A 55 -4.80 5.59 -1.40
C LEU A 55 -5.42 5.12 -2.71
N PRO A 56 -4.94 3.99 -3.27
CA PRO A 56 -5.58 3.35 -4.41
C PRO A 56 -7.01 2.95 -4.05
N THR A 57 -7.88 2.95 -5.05
CA THR A 57 -9.24 2.42 -4.88
C THR A 57 -9.18 0.96 -4.42
N GLU A 58 -10.21 0.52 -3.69
CA GLU A 58 -10.31 -0.87 -3.20
C GLU A 58 -10.07 -1.89 -4.32
N ARG A 59 -10.56 -1.60 -5.52
CA ARG A 59 -10.41 -2.45 -6.70
C ARG A 59 -8.98 -2.46 -7.24
N ALA A 60 -8.33 -1.30 -7.31
CA ALA A 60 -6.95 -1.20 -7.77
C ALA A 60 -6.02 -1.98 -6.83
N LEU A 61 -6.12 -1.71 -5.52
CA LEU A 61 -5.29 -2.40 -4.53
C LEU A 61 -5.57 -3.90 -4.48
N ALA A 62 -6.84 -4.31 -4.60
CA ALA A 62 -7.19 -5.73 -4.66
C ALA A 62 -6.56 -6.44 -5.86
N ASN A 63 -6.57 -5.78 -7.03
CA ASN A 63 -5.92 -6.32 -8.23
C ASN A 63 -4.41 -6.42 -8.06
N GLU A 64 -3.76 -5.40 -7.49
CA GLU A 64 -2.32 -5.39 -7.25
C GLU A 64 -1.89 -6.48 -6.27
N LEU A 65 -2.67 -6.69 -5.19
CA LEU A 65 -2.37 -7.70 -4.17
C LEU A 65 -2.87 -9.11 -4.52
N GLY A 66 -3.69 -9.24 -5.57
CA GLY A 66 -4.35 -10.49 -5.95
C GLY A 66 -5.34 -11.01 -4.88
N VAL A 67 -6.05 -10.09 -4.22
CA VAL A 67 -7.05 -10.40 -3.17
C VAL A 67 -8.46 -9.99 -3.57
N ASN A 68 -9.46 -10.37 -2.78
CA ASN A 68 -10.83 -9.92 -3.01
C ASN A 68 -10.98 -8.44 -2.61
N ARG A 69 -11.71 -7.65 -3.40
CA ARG A 69 -12.04 -6.25 -3.06
C ARG A 69 -12.64 -6.10 -1.66
N THR A 70 -13.45 -7.06 -1.21
CA THR A 70 -14.06 -7.04 0.13
C THR A 70 -13.00 -7.10 1.23
N THR A 71 -11.88 -7.80 0.97
CA THR A 71 -10.74 -7.86 1.89
C THR A 71 -10.09 -6.50 2.04
N VAL A 72 -9.90 -5.76 0.94
CA VAL A 72 -9.36 -4.40 0.97
C VAL A 72 -10.34 -3.43 1.62
N MET A 73 -11.62 -3.48 1.24
CA MET A 73 -12.69 -2.67 1.84
C MET A 73 -12.72 -2.83 3.35
N ASN A 74 -12.64 -4.06 3.87
CA ASN A 74 -12.60 -4.30 5.31
C ASN A 74 -11.35 -3.70 5.98
N ALA A 75 -10.19 -3.77 5.33
CA ALA A 75 -8.96 -3.16 5.83
C ALA A 75 -9.07 -1.62 5.88
N TYR A 76 -9.60 -1.00 4.82
CA TYR A 76 -9.82 0.44 4.77
C TYR A 76 -10.84 0.91 5.80
N ASN A 77 -11.95 0.18 5.97
CA ASN A 77 -12.94 0.50 6.99
C ASN A 77 -12.35 0.47 8.40
N GLU A 78 -11.44 -0.48 8.68
CA GLU A 78 -10.75 -0.55 9.97
C GLU A 78 -9.81 0.65 10.18
N LEU A 79 -8.98 0.98 9.18
CA LEU A 79 -8.11 2.17 9.23
C LEU A 79 -8.91 3.47 9.35
N ALA A 80 -10.05 3.57 8.67
CA ALA A 80 -10.95 4.71 8.76
C ALA A 80 -11.60 4.81 10.14
N SER A 81 -11.97 3.68 10.75
CA SER A 81 -12.46 3.63 12.13
C SER A 81 -11.41 4.07 13.16
N GLU A 82 -10.13 3.95 12.83
CA GLU A 82 -9.01 4.43 13.65
C GLU A 82 -8.65 5.90 13.38
N GLY A 83 -9.26 6.52 12.36
CA GLY A 83 -8.94 7.88 11.95
C GLY A 83 -7.60 8.01 11.21
N LEU A 84 -7.05 6.90 10.71
CA LEU A 84 -5.77 6.89 9.98
C LEU A 84 -5.94 7.26 8.51
N ILE A 85 -7.12 7.02 7.94
CA ILE A 85 -7.42 7.30 6.54
C ILE A 85 -8.82 7.92 6.41
N GLU A 86 -9.00 8.74 5.39
CA GLU A 86 -10.31 9.28 5.02
C GLU A 86 -10.83 8.58 3.75
N GLY A 87 -12.00 7.95 3.87
CA GLY A 87 -12.62 7.22 2.76
C GLY A 87 -13.22 8.15 1.71
N HIS A 88 -12.41 8.68 0.80
CA HIS A 88 -12.90 9.38 -0.39
C HIS A 88 -12.64 8.54 -1.64
N VAL A 89 -13.63 7.73 -2.03
CA VAL A 89 -13.59 6.99 -3.30
C VAL A 89 -14.04 7.93 -4.42
N GLU A 90 -13.10 8.59 -5.08
CA GLU A 90 -13.38 9.22 -6.37
C GLU A 90 -13.70 8.09 -7.37
N ARG A 91 -14.91 8.13 -7.94
CA ARG A 91 -15.47 7.08 -8.79
C ARG A 91 -15.29 7.39 -10.27
#